data_AF-A0A3E0PSY1-F1
#
_entry.id   AF-A0A3E0PSY1-F1
#
_cell.length_a   1.000
_cell.length_b   1.000
_cell.length_c   1.000
_cell.angle_alpha   90.00
_cell.angle_beta   90.00
_cell.angle_gamma   90.00
#
_symmetry.space_group_name_H-M   'P 1'
#
loop_
_entity.id
_entity.type
_entity.pdbx_description
1 polymer ?
#
loop_
_entity_poly.entity_id
_entity_poly.type
_entity_poly.pdbx_seq_one_letter_code
_entity_poly.pdbx_strand_id
1 'polypeptide(L)' 'MTTSATDELLDAISELRTLFPDWRMGQLIANLVQAAGGSEPHNIWDIEDAQLLAAARQLIDGNRSRSDDSD' A
#
# COMPACT_ATOMS: atom_id res chain seq x y z
N MET A 1 -15.12 9.33 15.95
CA MET A 1 -14.00 8.46 16.35
C MET A 1 -12.83 8.86 15.49
N THR A 2 -11.67 9.18 16.09
CA THR A 2 -10.43 9.38 15.35
C THR A 2 -9.97 7.99 14.92
N THR A 3 -10.11 7.66 13.63
CA THR A 3 -9.66 6.39 13.07
C THR A 3 -8.14 6.31 13.20
N SER A 4 -7.59 5.18 13.63
CA SER A 4 -6.14 5.00 13.75
C SER A 4 -5.51 4.89 12.36
N ALA A 5 -4.23 5.27 12.21
CA ALA A 5 -3.47 5.01 10.99
C ALA A 5 -3.48 3.52 10.61
N THR A 6 -3.54 2.63 11.61
CA THR A 6 -3.69 1.19 11.41
C THR A 6 -5.00 0.83 10.71
N ASP A 7 -6.12 1.42 11.12
CA ASP A 7 -7.44 1.12 10.55
C ASP A 7 -7.50 1.62 9.10
N GLU A 8 -7.01 2.85 8.84
CA GLU A 8 -6.91 3.40 7.49
C GLU A 8 -5.99 2.56 6.59
N LEU A 9 -4.91 2.02 7.15
CA LEU A 9 -4.01 1.12 6.42
C LEU A 9 -4.72 -0.20 6.06
N LEU A 10 -5.50 -0.79 6.97
CA LEU A 10 -6.24 -2.02 6.69
C LEU A 10 -7.29 -1.80 5.59
N ASP A 11 -7.98 -0.65 5.60
CA ASP A 11 -8.91 -0.28 4.53
C ASP A 11 -8.19 -0.12 3.19
N ALA A 12 -7.04 0.57 3.17
CA ALA A 12 -6.24 0.74 1.96
C ALA A 12 -5.70 -0.60 1.43
N ILE A 13 -5.30 -1.53 2.31
CA ILE A 13 -4.90 -2.89 1.92
C ILE A 13 -6.07 -3.62 1.25
N SER A 14 -7.28 -3.49 1.77
CA SER A 14 -8.49 -4.09 1.17
C SER A 14 -8.74 -3.55 -0.24
N GLU A 15 -8.55 -2.25 -0.45
CA GLU A 15 -8.66 -1.64 -1.78
C GLU A 15 -7.57 -2.17 -2.73
N LEU A 16 -6.32 -2.22 -2.28
CA LEU A 16 -5.20 -2.76 -3.07
C LEU A 16 -5.43 -4.22 -3.50
N ARG A 17 -6.07 -5.03 -2.65
CA ARG A 17 -6.47 -6.41 -3.00
C ARG A 17 -7.48 -6.46 -4.15
N THR A 18 -8.31 -5.43 -4.29
CA THR A 18 -9.28 -5.29 -5.38
C THR A 18 -8.61 -4.78 -6.66
N LEU A 19 -7.69 -3.82 -6.55
CA LEU A 19 -6.97 -3.25 -7.70
C LEU A 19 -5.91 -4.21 -8.27
N PHE A 20 -5.27 -5.01 -7.43
CA PHE A 20 -4.21 -5.94 -7.81
C PHE A 20 -4.56 -7.38 -7.41
N PRO A 21 -5.58 -8.01 -8.04
CA PRO A 21 -6.08 -9.33 -7.64
C PRO A 21 -5.03 -10.44 -7.75
N ASP A 22 -4.05 -10.27 -8.65
CA ASP A 22 -2.98 -11.24 -8.89
C ASP A 22 -1.86 -11.21 -7.84
N TRP A 23 -1.76 -10.12 -7.05
CA TRP A 23 -0.75 -10.04 -6.00
C TRP A 23 -1.14 -10.94 -4.84
N ARG A 24 -0.26 -11.87 -4.46
CA ARG A 24 -0.39 -12.61 -3.20
C ARG A 24 -0.18 -11.67 -2.01
N MET A 25 -0.74 -11.99 -0.84
CA MET A 25 -0.63 -11.11 0.34
C MET A 25 0.81 -10.75 0.70
N GLY A 26 1.73 -11.72 0.72
CA GLY A 26 3.15 -11.46 0.99
C GLY A 26 3.81 -10.53 -0.05
N GLN A 27 3.40 -10.64 -1.32
CA GLN A 27 3.89 -9.73 -2.38
C GLN A 27 3.34 -8.31 -2.19
N LEU A 28 2.07 -8.17 -1.80
CA LEU A 28 1.46 -6.88 -1.51
C LEU A 28 2.21 -6.17 -0.37
N ILE A 29 2.52 -6.88 0.72
CA ILE A 29 3.30 -6.32 1.83
C ILE A 29 4.71 -5.93 1.37
N ALA A 30 5.39 -6.77 0.59
CA ALA A 30 6.72 -6.44 0.06
C ALA A 30 6.70 -5.18 -0.82
N ASN A 31 5.67 -5.03 -1.66
CA ASN A 31 5.50 -3.86 -2.52
C ASN A 31 5.22 -2.59 -1.69
N LEU A 32 4.43 -2.69 -0.62
CA LEU A 32 4.19 -1.57 0.30
C LEU A 32 5.47 -1.12 1.01
N VAL A 33 6.24 -2.08 1.54
CA VAL A 33 7.53 -1.80 2.19
C VAL A 33 8.48 -1.12 1.22
N GLN A 34 8.58 -1.63 -0.01
CA GLN A 34 9.42 -1.02 -1.05
C GLN A 34 8.96 0.40 -1.40
N ALA A 35 7.65 0.61 -1.58
CA ALA A 35 7.08 1.93 -1.89
C ALA A 35 7.23 2.93 -0.74
N ALA A 36 7.29 2.46 0.51
CA ALA A 36 7.60 3.27 1.69
C ALA A 36 9.10 3.64 1.81
N GLY A 37 9.94 3.24 0.84
CA GLY A 37 11.39 3.47 0.86
C GLY A 37 12.18 2.37 1.57
N GLY A 38 11.52 1.29 1.99
CA GLY A 38 12.12 0.10 2.57
C GLY A 38 12.93 -0.71 1.54
N SER A 39 14.15 -0.29 1.26
CA SER A 39 15.03 -1.00 0.31
C SER A 39 15.80 -2.16 0.94
N GLU A 40 15.91 -2.20 2.28
CA GLU A 40 16.63 -3.25 3.00
C GLU A 40 15.66 -4.18 3.76
N PRO A 41 15.94 -5.50 3.83
CA PRO A 41 15.01 -6.49 4.40
C PRO A 41 14.60 -6.25 5.86
N HIS A 42 15.42 -5.56 6.65
CA HIS A 42 15.09 -5.22 8.06
C HIS A 42 14.14 -4.03 8.20
N ASN A 43 13.93 -3.24 7.14
CA ASN A 43 13.11 -2.02 7.21
C ASN A 43 11.65 -2.31 7.54
N ILE A 44 11.16 -3.54 7.31
CA ILE A 44 9.78 -3.91 7.66
C ILE A 44 9.47 -3.76 9.16
N TRP A 45 10.48 -3.88 10.04
CA TRP A 45 10.29 -3.77 11.48
C TRP A 45 10.26 -2.31 11.96
N ASP A 46 10.83 -1.39 11.18
CA ASP A 46 10.98 0.03 11.54
C ASP A 46 9.99 0.94 10.79
N ILE A 47 9.26 0.41 9.81
CA ILE A 47 8.26 1.17 9.06
C ILE A 47 6.98 1.27 9.90
N GLU A 48 6.56 2.50 10.14
CA GLU A 48 5.32 2.82 10.85
C GLU A 48 4.08 2.65 9.95
N ASP A 49 2.92 2.40 10.56
CA ASP A 49 1.64 2.27 9.86
C ASP A 49 1.34 3.47 8.95
N ALA A 50 1.68 4.69 9.39
CA ALA A 50 1.48 5.91 8.61
C ALA A 50 2.33 5.95 7.32
N GLN A 51 3.54 5.36 7.35
CA GLN A 51 4.40 5.26 6.17
C GLN A 51 3.87 4.22 5.19
N LEU A 52 3.38 3.06 5.68
CA LEU A 52 2.71 2.07 4.85
C LEU A 52 1.41 2.63 4.24
N LEU A 53 0.65 3.42 5.00
CA LEU A 53 -0.57 4.06 4.52
C LEU A 53 -0.28 5.07 3.40
N ALA A 54 0.77 5.88 3.56
CA ALA A 54 1.22 6.80 2.51
C ALA A 54 1.63 6.04 1.24
N ALA A 55 2.37 4.94 1.37
CA ALA A 55 2.75 4.09 0.25
C ALA A 55 1.53 3.42 -0.42
N ALA A 56 0.57 2.94 0.36
CA ALA A 56 -0.67 2.34 -0.15
C ALA A 56 -1.46 3.34 -1.00
N ARG A 57 -1.61 4.58 -0.51
CA ARG A 57 -2.28 5.66 -1.26
C ARG A 57 -1.59 5.97 -2.57
N GLN A 58 -0.25 6.03 -2.59
CA GLN A 58 0.51 6.23 -3.83
C GLN A 58 0.26 5.13 -4.87
N LEU A 59 0.21 3.86 -4.44
CA LEU A 59 -0.07 2.74 -5.33
C LEU A 59 -1.51 2.77 -5.88
N ILE A 60 -2.49 3.12 -5.03
CA ILE A 60 -3.90 3.27 -5.43
C ILE A 60 -4.05 4.38 -6.46
N ASP A 61 -3.51 5.57 -6.16
CA ASP A 61 -3.61 6.74 -7.04
C ASP A 61 -2.90 6.49 -8.37
N GLY A 62 -1.70 5.88 -8.32
CA GLY A 62 -0.95 5.51 -9.51
C GLY A 62 -1.66 4.47 -10.39
N ASN A 63 -2.49 3.59 -9.81
CA ASN A 63 -3.30 2.66 -10.59
C ASN A 63 -4.48 3.37 -11.27
N ARG A 64 -5.16 4.27 -10.54
CA ARG A 64 -6.29 5.05 -11.09
C ARG A 64 -5.85 5.91 -12.28
N SER A 65 -4.72 6.59 -12.17
CA SER A 65 -4.18 7.40 -13.29
C SER A 65 -3.86 6.56 -14.54
N ARG A 66 -3.46 5.29 -14.39
CA ARG A 66 -3.20 4.40 -15.54
C ARG A 66 -4.48 3.92 -16.21
N SER A 67 -5.54 3.74 -15.43
CA SER A 67 -6.86 3.40 -15.93
C SER A 67 -7.47 4.55 -16.73
N ASP A 68 -7.30 5.79 -16.25
CA ASP A 68 -7.82 6.99 -16.93
C ASP A 68 -7.12 7.29 -18.27
N ASP A 69 -5.84 6.93 -18.41
CA ASP A 69 -5.07 7.08 -19.67
C ASP A 69 -5.41 6.01 -20.75
N SER A 70 -6.20 4.99 -20.39
CA SER A 70 -6.53 3.86 -21.27
C SER A 70 -7.94 3.93 -21.88
N ASP A 71 -8.71 4.98 -21.58
CA ASP A 71 -10.06 5.29 -22.10
C ASP A 71 -10.02 6.39 -23.18
#